data_AF-A0A9P6KN26-F1
#
_entry.id   AF-A0A9P6KN26-F1
#
_cell.length_a   1.000
_cell.length_b   1.000
_cell.length_c   1.000
_cell.angle_alpha   90.00
_cell.angle_beta   90.00
_cell.angle_gamma   90.00
#
_symmetry.space_group_name_H-M   'P 1'
#
loop_
_entity.id
_entity.type
_entity.pdbx_description
1 polymer ?
#
loop_
_entity_poly.entity_id
_entity_poly.type
_entity_poly.pdbx_seq_one_letter_code
_entity_poly.pdbx_strand_id
1 'polypeptide(L)'
;MKCYVAVPVIATLLLSVQATPAVVPQLYERQSKAPVSCTANGGAAAGCSIKALTRYGCPHTDTGRCAPVGTTPCGSTVQIYCYVFGETVNGNSMWYNLYPRTNGLMPAAFFSCTSNISN
;
A
#
# COMPACT_ATOMS: atom_id res chain seq x y z
N MET A 1 -5.77 -35.54 70.58
CA MET A 1 -4.95 -34.33 70.45
C MET A 1 -5.21 -33.75 69.07
N LYS A 2 -5.57 -32.46 69.00
CA LYS A 2 -5.84 -31.73 67.75
C LYS A 2 -4.55 -31.62 66.91
N CYS A 3 -4.71 -31.60 65.58
CA CYS A 3 -4.15 -30.63 64.61
C CYS A 3 -4.37 -31.20 63.18
N TYR A 4 -5.32 -30.67 62.39
CA TYR A 4 -5.08 -29.73 61.26
C TYR A 4 -4.57 -30.47 59.98
N VAL A 5 -5.08 -30.33 58.76
CA VAL A 5 -5.94 -29.35 58.08
C VAL A 5 -6.71 -30.11 56.98
N ALA A 6 -8.03 -29.92 56.89
CA ALA A 6 -8.79 -30.28 55.70
C ALA A 6 -8.41 -29.30 54.59
N VAL A 7 -7.75 -29.76 53.54
CA VAL A 7 -7.49 -28.96 52.33
C VAL A 7 -8.73 -29.09 51.46
N PRO A 8 -9.60 -28.07 51.35
CA PRO A 8 -10.59 -28.06 50.30
C PRO A 8 -9.85 -27.93 48.98
N VAL A 9 -10.17 -28.81 48.04
CA VAL A 9 -9.78 -28.70 46.63
C VAL A 9 -10.43 -27.43 46.10
N ILE A 10 -9.77 -26.30 46.30
CA ILE A 10 -10.12 -25.04 45.65
C ILE A 10 -9.61 -25.22 44.23
N ALA A 11 -10.51 -25.65 43.35
CA ALA A 11 -10.34 -25.55 41.92
C ALA A 11 -10.16 -24.06 41.59
N THR A 12 -8.90 -23.64 41.53
CA THR A 12 -8.52 -22.36 40.96
C THR A 12 -8.89 -22.41 39.48
N LEU A 13 -10.10 -21.92 39.16
CA LEU A 13 -10.42 -21.46 37.82
C LEU A 13 -9.39 -20.39 37.47
N LEU A 14 -8.34 -20.81 36.77
CA LEU A 14 -7.50 -19.93 35.98
C LEU A 14 -8.42 -19.25 34.96
N LEU A 15 -8.90 -18.06 35.31
CA LEU A 15 -9.35 -17.09 34.33
C LEU A 15 -8.12 -16.75 33.49
N SER A 16 -7.89 -17.54 32.45
CA SER A 16 -7.00 -17.17 31.36
C SER A 16 -7.59 -15.88 30.77
N VAL A 17 -7.05 -14.74 31.19
CA VAL A 17 -7.15 -13.50 30.43
C VAL A 17 -6.41 -13.77 29.13
N GLN A 18 -7.11 -14.37 28.20
CA GLN A 18 -6.71 -14.37 26.81
C GLN A 18 -6.81 -12.91 26.37
N ALA A 19 -5.68 -12.21 26.45
CA ALA A 19 -5.46 -11.03 25.66
C ALA A 19 -5.66 -11.48 24.21
N THR A 20 -6.87 -11.27 23.68
CA THR A 20 -7.09 -11.35 22.26
C THR A 20 -6.04 -10.44 21.65
N PRO A 21 -5.10 -10.94 20.81
CA PRO A 21 -4.34 -10.02 20.00
C PRO A 21 -5.40 -9.18 19.29
N ALA A 22 -5.34 -7.87 19.49
CA ALA A 22 -6.11 -6.97 18.69
C ALA A 22 -5.77 -7.37 17.25
N VAL A 23 -6.73 -8.01 16.58
CA VAL A 23 -6.73 -8.12 15.14
C VAL A 23 -6.85 -6.66 14.72
N VAL A 24 -5.71 -5.99 14.62
CA VAL A 24 -5.60 -4.74 13.90
C VAL A 24 -6.19 -5.09 12.55
N PRO A 25 -7.30 -4.47 12.12
CA PRO A 25 -7.77 -4.61 10.75
C PRO A 25 -6.67 -4.02 9.88
N GLN A 26 -5.78 -4.93 9.49
CA GLN A 26 -5.00 -4.99 8.29
C GLN A 26 -5.07 -3.68 7.48
N LEU A 27 -4.03 -2.86 7.56
CA LEU A 27 -3.71 -1.79 6.61
C LEU A 27 -3.73 -2.26 5.13
N TYR A 28 -3.84 -3.57 4.89
CA TYR A 28 -4.13 -4.22 3.62
C TYR A 28 -5.56 -3.97 3.07
N GLU A 29 -6.54 -3.56 3.89
CA GLU A 29 -7.91 -3.22 3.48
C GLU A 29 -8.04 -1.80 2.91
N ARG A 30 -6.96 -1.03 2.85
CA ARG A 30 -6.96 0.31 2.24
C ARG A 30 -6.80 0.23 0.72
N GLN A 31 -6.70 -0.96 0.11
CA GLN A 31 -6.71 -1.12 -1.34
C GLN A 31 -8.09 -0.80 -1.93
N SER A 32 -8.41 0.50 -2.06
CA SER A 32 -9.61 1.00 -2.72
C SER A 32 -9.51 0.71 -4.22
N LYS A 33 -9.99 -0.47 -4.62
CA LYS A 33 -10.02 -0.92 -6.01
C LYS A 33 -11.22 -0.30 -6.73
N ALA A 34 -10.98 0.81 -7.42
CA ALA A 34 -11.81 1.26 -8.54
C ALA A 34 -10.88 1.84 -9.61
N PRO A 35 -11.14 1.62 -10.92
CA PRO A 35 -10.39 2.27 -11.97
C PRO A 35 -10.57 3.78 -11.84
N VAL A 36 -9.61 4.45 -11.21
CA VAL A 36 -9.52 5.90 -11.23
C VAL A 36 -8.69 6.27 -12.45
N SER A 37 -9.27 7.08 -13.32
CA SER A 37 -8.52 7.70 -14.41
C SER A 37 -7.71 8.86 -13.83
N CYS A 38 -6.39 8.79 -13.98
CA CYS A 38 -5.48 9.82 -13.51
C CYS A 38 -4.62 10.31 -14.67
N THR A 39 -4.34 11.61 -14.69
CA THR A 39 -3.44 12.19 -15.67
C THR A 39 -2.01 12.09 -15.15
N ALA A 40 -1.12 11.51 -15.96
CA ALA A 40 0.31 11.40 -15.67
C ALA A 40 0.99 12.75 -15.93
N ASN A 41 1.13 13.58 -14.90
CA ASN A 41 1.66 14.94 -15.01
C ASN A 41 3.11 15.09 -14.54
N GLY A 42 3.68 14.03 -13.94
CA GLY A 42 5.00 14.09 -13.32
C GLY A 42 4.95 14.77 -11.94
N GLY A 43 6.12 14.97 -11.35
CA GLY A 43 6.26 15.65 -10.05
C GLY A 43 7.54 16.48 -10.01
N ALA A 44 7.81 17.18 -8.91
CA ALA A 44 8.94 18.11 -8.79
C ALA A 44 10.31 17.50 -9.18
N ALA A 45 10.51 16.20 -8.93
CA ALA A 45 11.72 15.47 -9.34
C ALA A 45 11.59 14.62 -10.61
N ALA A 46 10.38 14.41 -11.13
CA ALA A 46 10.15 13.63 -12.35
C ALA A 46 9.73 14.57 -13.46
N GLY A 47 10.75 15.11 -14.13
CA GLY A 47 10.56 15.98 -15.27
C GLY A 47 9.76 15.28 -16.35
N CYS A 48 8.55 15.79 -16.60
CA CYS A 48 7.96 15.71 -17.93
C CYS A 48 8.80 16.40 -19.01
N SER A 49 9.98 16.92 -18.65
CA SER A 49 11.07 17.37 -19.49
C SER A 49 11.46 16.37 -20.60
N ILE A 50 11.20 15.06 -20.43
CA ILE A 50 11.47 14.02 -21.45
C ILE A 50 10.18 13.48 -22.13
N LYS A 51 9.05 14.20 -22.00
CA LYS A 51 7.72 13.83 -22.52
C LYS A 51 7.14 12.48 -22.05
N ALA A 52 7.84 11.71 -21.22
CA ALA A 52 7.35 10.45 -20.68
C ALA A 52 7.97 10.10 -19.33
N LEU A 53 7.27 9.26 -18.57
CA LEU A 53 7.62 8.77 -17.25
C LEU A 53 7.86 7.26 -17.31
N THR A 54 8.88 6.77 -16.60
CA THR A 54 9.21 5.34 -16.57
C THR A 54 8.18 4.54 -15.76
N ARG A 55 7.83 3.37 -16.29
CA ARG A 55 7.07 2.31 -15.61
C ARG A 55 8.05 1.25 -15.14
N TYR A 56 7.89 0.80 -13.90
CA TYR A 56 8.81 -0.11 -13.23
C TYR A 56 8.14 -1.45 -12.94
N GLY A 57 8.92 -2.54 -12.90
CA GLY A 57 8.42 -3.87 -12.55
C GLY A 57 8.08 -4.04 -11.06
N CYS A 58 8.51 -3.10 -10.22
CA CYS A 58 8.40 -3.09 -8.77
C CYS A 58 8.35 -1.62 -8.26
N PRO A 59 7.99 -1.36 -6.99
CA PRO A 59 7.80 0.01 -6.51
C PRO A 59 9.12 0.66 -6.06
N HIS A 60 10.07 0.77 -6.99
CA HIS A 60 11.39 1.36 -6.79
C HIS A 60 11.91 1.95 -8.11
N THR A 61 12.57 3.12 -8.06
CA THR A 61 13.03 3.88 -9.23
C THR A 61 14.45 3.54 -9.68
N ASP A 62 15.31 3.03 -8.78
CA ASP A 62 16.62 2.46 -9.11
C ASP A 62 16.51 1.29 -10.11
N THR A 63 17.02 1.51 -11.33
CA THR A 63 16.99 0.52 -12.42
C THR A 63 17.93 -0.65 -12.21
N GLY A 64 18.91 -0.54 -11.30
CA GLY A 64 19.76 -1.66 -10.89
C GLY A 64 19.02 -2.65 -9.98
N ARG A 65 17.97 -2.20 -9.30
CA ARG A 65 17.11 -3.03 -8.43
C ARG A 65 15.78 -3.39 -9.07
N CYS A 66 15.30 -2.54 -9.98
CA CYS A 66 13.97 -2.63 -10.54
C CYS A 66 13.98 -2.40 -12.05
N ALA A 67 13.76 -3.46 -12.82
CA ALA A 67 13.75 -3.34 -14.28
C ALA A 67 12.62 -2.39 -14.76
N PRO A 68 12.92 -1.44 -15.66
CA PRO A 68 11.88 -0.68 -16.34
C PRO A 68 11.10 -1.60 -17.28
N VAL A 69 9.77 -1.47 -17.27
CA VAL A 69 8.85 -2.30 -18.10
C VAL A 69 8.14 -1.49 -19.17
N GLY A 70 8.39 -0.18 -19.23
CA GLY A 70 7.89 0.69 -20.29
C GLY A 70 7.91 2.16 -19.88
N THR A 71 7.23 2.99 -20.66
CA THR A 71 7.05 4.42 -20.39
C THR A 71 5.59 4.83 -20.56
N THR A 72 5.19 5.89 -19.86
CA THR A 72 3.88 6.53 -19.96
C THR A 72 4.10 7.97 -20.40
N PRO A 73 3.57 8.43 -21.54
CA PRO A 73 3.72 9.81 -21.96
C PRO A 73 3.08 10.77 -20.96
N CYS A 74 3.72 11.90 -20.71
CA CYS A 74 3.15 12.95 -19.88
C CYS A 74 1.85 13.52 -20.50
N GLY A 75 0.90 13.88 -19.66
CA GLY A 75 -0.45 14.29 -20.06
C GLY A 75 -1.37 13.12 -20.43
N SER A 76 -0.85 11.87 -20.48
CA SER A 76 -1.68 10.70 -20.75
C SER A 76 -2.60 10.43 -19.57
N THR A 77 -3.87 10.12 -19.86
CA THR A 77 -4.78 9.53 -18.89
C THR A 77 -4.50 8.04 -18.81
N VAL A 78 -4.19 7.55 -17.62
CA VAL A 78 -4.04 6.11 -17.34
C VAL A 78 -5.08 5.66 -16.33
N GLN A 79 -5.50 4.41 -16.45
CA GLN A 79 -6.35 3.76 -15.46
C GLN A 79 -5.48 3.11 -14.39
N ILE A 80 -5.79 3.37 -13.12
CA ILE A 80 -5.13 2.71 -12.00
C ILE A 80 -5.84 1.40 -11.68
N TYR A 81 -5.12 0.29 -11.65
CA TYR A 81 -5.66 -0.99 -11.21
C TYR A 81 -5.71 -1.08 -9.68
N CYS A 82 -4.58 -0.80 -9.04
CA CYS A 82 -4.43 -0.79 -7.59
C CYS A 82 -3.21 0.04 -7.20
N TYR A 83 -2.99 0.19 -5.90
CA TYR A 83 -1.77 0.77 -5.39
C TYR A 83 -1.04 -0.18 -4.42
N VAL A 84 0.24 0.08 -4.24
CA VAL A 84 1.14 -0.56 -3.28
C VAL A 84 2.02 0.51 -2.62
N PHE A 85 2.69 0.17 -1.53
CA PHE A 85 3.72 1.03 -0.92
C PHE A 85 5.12 0.58 -1.36
N GLY A 86 6.04 1.53 -1.52
CA GLY A 86 7.44 1.27 -1.86
C GLY A 86 8.33 2.48 -1.62
N GLU A 87 9.33 2.68 -2.49
CA GLU A 87 10.27 3.80 -2.37
C GLU A 87 9.53 5.14 -2.31
N THR A 88 9.92 6.00 -1.38
CA THR A 88 9.34 7.34 -1.27
C THR A 88 9.86 8.24 -2.39
N VAL A 89 8.96 8.67 -3.28
CA VAL A 89 9.27 9.58 -4.38
C VAL A 89 8.48 10.87 -4.17
N ASN A 90 9.17 12.02 -4.15
CA ASN A 90 8.57 13.34 -3.86
C ASN A 90 7.72 13.34 -2.57
N GLY A 91 8.20 12.67 -1.52
CA GLY A 91 7.48 12.58 -0.23
C GLY A 91 6.28 11.64 -0.22
N ASN A 92 6.00 10.92 -1.30
CA ASN A 92 4.92 9.95 -1.40
C ASN A 92 5.46 8.52 -1.59
N SER A 93 5.14 7.61 -0.66
CA SER A 93 5.53 6.20 -0.72
C SER A 93 4.54 5.31 -1.48
N MET A 94 3.44 5.88 -1.98
CA MET A 94 2.42 5.17 -2.73
C MET A 94 2.84 5.03 -4.19
N TRP A 95 2.59 3.85 -4.75
CA TRP A 95 2.86 3.50 -6.14
C TRP A 95 1.60 2.90 -6.76
N TYR A 96 1.29 3.30 -7.98
CA TYR A 96 0.16 2.80 -8.73
C TYR A 96 0.58 1.71 -9.70
N ASN A 97 -0.10 0.57 -9.65
CA ASN A 97 -0.06 -0.43 -10.70
C ASN A 97 -1.13 -0.07 -11.73
N LEU A 98 -0.71 0.18 -12.97
CA LEU A 98 -1.59 0.62 -14.04
C LEU A 98 -2.45 -0.54 -14.55
N TYR A 99 -3.57 -0.22 -15.20
CA TYR A 99 -4.37 -1.21 -15.94
C TYR A 99 -3.81 -1.38 -17.37
N PRO A 100 -3.76 -2.62 -17.90
CA PRO A 100 -3.80 -3.88 -17.16
C PRO A 100 -2.61 -4.03 -16.21
N ARG A 101 -2.72 -4.87 -15.16
CA ARG A 101 -1.67 -5.05 -14.11
C ARG A 101 -0.25 -5.32 -14.62
N THR A 102 -0.11 -5.74 -15.87
CA THR A 102 1.16 -5.99 -16.55
C THR A 102 1.83 -4.72 -17.08
N ASN A 103 1.15 -3.58 -17.07
CA ASN A 103 1.71 -2.31 -17.54
C ASN A 103 2.80 -1.77 -16.63
N GLY A 104 2.88 -2.24 -15.38
CA GLY A 104 3.90 -1.86 -14.42
C GLY A 104 3.44 -0.82 -13.42
N LEU A 105 4.39 -0.45 -12.56
CA LEU A 105 4.20 0.45 -11.44
C LEU A 105 4.80 1.81 -11.71
N MET A 106 4.13 2.84 -11.19
CA MET A 106 4.60 4.22 -11.24
C MET A 106 4.38 4.90 -9.89
N PRO A 107 5.25 5.83 -9.46
CA PRO A 107 5.03 6.61 -8.26
C PRO A 107 3.71 7.40 -8.32
N ALA A 108 2.91 7.33 -7.26
CA ALA A 108 1.65 8.06 -7.16
C ALA A 108 1.86 9.59 -7.24
N ALA A 109 3.04 10.06 -6.82
CA ALA A 109 3.44 11.46 -6.90
C ALA A 109 3.45 12.04 -8.32
N PHE A 110 3.35 11.21 -9.36
CA PHE A 110 3.35 11.66 -10.75
C PHE A 110 1.96 11.86 -11.34
N PHE A 111 0.92 11.63 -10.56
CA PHE A 111 -0.46 11.61 -11.03
C PHE A 111 -1.29 12.72 -10.40
N SER A 112 -2.17 13.30 -11.20
CA SER A 112 -3.29 14.10 -10.72
C SER A 112 -4.58 13.37 -11.06
N CYS A 113 -5.22 12.80 -10.04
CA CYS A 113 -6.51 12.15 -10.17
C CYS A 113 -7.59 13.15 -9.76
N THR A 114 -8.57 13.44 -10.63
CA THR A 114 -9.80 14.10 -10.20
C THR A 114 -10.62 13.07 -9.44
N SER A 115 -10.42 13.03 -8.12
CA SER A 115 -11.23 12.19 -7.25
C SER A 115 -12.68 12.66 -7.28
N ASN A 116 -13.55 11.98 -8.03
CA ASN A 116 -14.88 11.71 -7.50
C ASN A 116 -14.73 10.65 -6.41
N ILE A 117 -14.10 11.02 -5.29
CA ILE A 117 -14.29 10.32 -4.02
C ILE A 117 -15.58 10.94 -3.46
N SER A 118 -16.72 10.50 -4.00
CA SER A 118 -18.01 10.78 -3.39
C SER A 118 -18.10 9.96 -2.11
N ASN A 119 -18.20 10.72 -1.02
CA ASN A 119 -18.42 10.40 0.39
C ASN A 119 -19.30 9.17 0.63
#